data_AF-A0A0K9GR67-F1
#
_entry.id   AF-A0A0K9GR67-F1
#
_cell.length_a   1.000
_cell.length_b   1.000
_cell.length_c   1.000
_cell.angle_alpha   90.00
_cell.angle_beta   90.00
_cell.angle_gamma   90.00
#
_symmetry.space_group_name_H-M   'P 1'
#
loop_
_entity.id
_entity.type
_entity.pdbx_description
1 polymer ?
#
loop_
_entity_poly.entity_id
_entity_poly.type
_entity_poly.pdbx_seq_one_letter_code
_entity_poly.pdbx_strand_id
1 'polypeptide(L)' 'MANNSNNLLVPGIEQALDQIKYEIAQEFGVQLGAESTSRSNGSVGGEITKRLVQQAQSQLQGR' A
#
# COMPACT_ATOMS: atom_id res chain seq x y z
N MET A 1 -16.00 -11.74 9.65
CA MET A 1 -14.60 -11.32 9.46
C MET A 1 -14.52 -9.82 9.75
N ALA A 2 -13.49 -9.34 10.45
CA ALA A 2 -13.32 -7.92 10.70
C ALA A 2 -12.98 -7.21 9.39
N ASN A 3 -13.89 -6.39 8.87
CA ASN A 3 -13.61 -5.47 7.78
C ASN A 3 -12.69 -4.36 8.30
N ASN A 4 -11.38 -4.62 8.31
CA ASN A 4 -10.37 -3.60 8.58
C ASN A 4 -10.32 -2.65 7.36
N SER A 5 -11.24 -1.69 7.33
CA SER A 5 -11.23 -0.60 6.35
C SER A 5 -10.24 0.46 6.84
N ASN A 6 -8.99 0.36 6.38
CA ASN A 6 -8.05 1.46 6.50
C ASN A 6 -8.52 2.58 5.58
N ASN A 7 -9.24 3.55 6.13
CA ASN A 7 -9.64 4.73 5.38
C ASN A 7 -8.40 5.58 5.07
N LEU A 8 -8.37 6.19 3.89
CA LEU A 8 -7.31 7.10 3.52
C LEU A 8 -7.41 8.37 4.37
N LEU A 9 -6.29 8.72 5.02
CA LEU A 9 -6.24 9.86 5.94
C LEU A 9 -6.05 11.20 5.22
N VAL A 10 -5.54 11.16 3.99
CA VAL A 10 -5.23 12.36 3.18
C VAL A 10 -6.22 12.46 2.03
N PRO A 11 -7.06 13.51 1.98
CA PRO A 11 -7.98 13.73 0.86
C PRO A 11 -7.24 13.83 -0.48
N GLY A 12 -7.74 13.15 -1.51
CA GLY A 12 -7.21 13.23 -2.88
C GLY A 12 -5.96 12.38 -3.16
N ILE A 13 -5.45 11.62 -2.19
CA ILE A 13 -4.24 10.79 -2.37
C ILE A 13 -4.50 9.47 -3.12
N GLU A 14 -5.77 9.14 -3.37
CA GLU A 14 -6.22 7.87 -3.97
C GLU A 14 -5.48 7.53 -5.26
N GLN A 15 -5.38 8.48 -6.19
CA GLN A 15 -4.75 8.24 -7.49
C GLN A 15 -3.25 7.94 -7.36
N ALA A 16 -2.56 8.62 -6.45
CA ALA A 16 -1.13 8.38 -6.22
C ALA A 16 -0.90 7.02 -5.57
N LEU A 17 -1.71 6.65 -4.57
CA LEU A 17 -1.61 5.34 -3.94
C LEU A 17 -1.99 4.21 -4.89
N ASP A 18 -2.93 4.43 -5.81
CA ASP A 18 -3.30 3.45 -6.83
C ASP A 18 -2.14 3.16 -7.78
N GLN A 19 -1.38 4.17 -8.21
CA GLN A 19 -0.19 3.97 -9.03
C GLN A 19 0.84 3.11 -8.28
N ILE A 20 1.17 3.47 -7.04
CA ILE A 20 2.12 2.73 -6.19
C ILE A 20 1.64 1.30 -5.93
N LYS A 21 0.33 1.11 -5.71
CA LYS A 21 -0.28 -0.20 -5.50
C LYS A 21 -0.05 -1.13 -6.70
N TYR A 22 -0.28 -0.65 -7.92
CA TYR A 22 -0.09 -1.46 -9.12
C TYR A 22 1.39 -1.69 -9.44
N GLU A 23 2.26 -0.72 -9.18
CA GLU A 23 3.72 -0.88 -9.29
C GLU A 23 4.21 -2.01 -8.36
N ILE A 24 3.86 -1.96 -7.08
CA ILE A 24 4.25 -2.99 -6.10
C ILE A 24 3.64 -4.35 -6.45
N ALA A 25 2.37 -4.39 -6.88
CA ALA A 25 1.73 -5.62 -7.30
C ALA A 25 2.49 -6.28 -8.47
N GLN A 26 2.96 -5.48 -9.42
CA GLN A 26 3.80 -5.96 -10.52
C GLN A 26 5.17 -6.46 -10.03
N GLU A 27 5.85 -5.70 -9.16
CA GLU A 27 7.12 -6.11 -8.56
C GLU A 27 7.02 -7.45 -7.83
N PHE A 28 5.91 -7.68 -7.11
CA PHE A 28 5.70 -8.88 -6.32
C PHE A 28 5.09 -10.04 -7.12
N GLY A 29 4.75 -9.82 -8.40
CA GLY A 29 4.06 -10.81 -9.23
C GLY A 29 2.68 -11.18 -8.70
N VAL A 30 2.01 -10.25 -8.01
CA VAL A 30 0.70 -10.45 -7.38
C VAL A 30 -0.40 -9.92 -8.29
N GLN A 31 -1.31 -10.82 -8.67
CA GLN A 31 -2.59 -10.39 -9.24
C GLN A 31 -3.53 -10.00 -8.10
N LEU A 32 -3.88 -8.72 -8.04
CA LEU A 32 -4.88 -8.20 -7.09
C LEU A 32 -6.29 -8.57 -7.54
N GLY A 33 -7.12 -9.04 -6.60
CA GLY A 33 -8.51 -9.37 -6.89
C GLY A 33 -9.16 -10.22 -5.81
N ALA A 34 -10.49 -10.39 -5.91
CA ALA A 34 -11.28 -11.19 -4.96
C ALA A 34 -10.87 -12.67 -4.94
N GLU A 35 -10.45 -13.21 -6.09
CA GLU A 35 -9.98 -14.60 -6.24
C GLU A 35 -8.54 -14.81 -5.75
N SER A 36 -7.81 -13.72 -5.45
CA SER A 36 -6.44 -13.80 -4.93
C SER A 36 -6.46 -14.02 -3.42
N THR A 37 -5.47 -14.73 -2.89
CA THR A 37 -5.42 -15.01 -1.45
C THR A 37 -5.32 -13.71 -0.65
N SER A 38 -5.96 -13.66 0.53
CA SER A 38 -5.90 -12.47 1.40
C SER A 38 -4.46 -12.09 1.76
N ARG A 39 -3.55 -13.07 1.86
CA ARG A 39 -2.13 -12.83 2.10
C ARG A 39 -1.45 -12.15 0.92
N SER A 40 -1.77 -12.57 -0.30
CA SER A 40 -1.25 -11.97 -1.55
C SER A 40 -1.72 -10.53 -1.71
N ASN A 41 -3.02 -10.28 -1.56
CA ASN A 41 -3.55 -8.90 -1.57
C ASN A 41 -2.96 -8.06 -0.42
N GLY A 42 -2.82 -8.65 0.77
CA GLY A 42 -2.28 -8.00 1.95
C GLY A 42 -0.80 -7.63 1.86
N SER A 43 0.02 -8.39 1.14
CA SER A 43 1.45 -8.10 1.00
C SER A 43 1.71 -6.78 0.27
N VAL A 44 0.90 -6.48 -0.76
CA VAL A 44 0.96 -5.21 -1.50
C VAL A 44 0.65 -4.03 -0.58
N GLY A 45 -0.45 -4.11 0.20
CA GLY A 45 -0.82 -3.05 1.16
C GLY A 45 0.22 -2.84 2.28
N GLY A 46 0.83 -3.93 2.76
CA GLY A 46 1.92 -3.88 3.73
C GLY A 46 3.16 -3.14 3.19
N GLU A 47 3.53 -3.41 1.93
CA GLU A 47 4.68 -2.76 1.31
C GLU A 47 4.44 -1.28 1.02
N ILE A 48 3.22 -0.89 0.60
CA ILE A 48 2.83 0.53 0.48
C ILE A 48 3.08 1.25 1.82
N THR A 49 2.55 0.70 2.92
CA THR A 49 2.71 1.30 4.25
C THR A 49 4.18 1.39 4.64
N LYS A 50 4.96 0.34 4.38
CA LYS A 50 6.38 0.31 4.69
C LYS A 50 7.16 1.39 3.92
N ARG A 51 6.95 1.54 2.61
CA ARG A 51 7.60 2.59 1.81
C ARG A 51 7.24 3.98 2.29
N LEU A 52 5.96 4.23 2.58
CA LEU A 52 5.49 5.53 3.10
C LEU A 52 6.15 5.87 4.44
N VAL A 53 6.21 4.91 5.37
CA VAL A 53 6.86 5.11 6.68
C VAL A 53 8.35 5.33 6.50
N GLN A 54 9.03 4.58 5.64
CA GLN A 54 10.46 4.77 5.35
C GLN A 54 10.73 6.17 4.78
N GLN A 55 9.94 6.62 3.79
CA GLN A 55 10.07 7.97 3.22
C GLN A 55 9.83 9.05 4.28
N ALA A 56 8.81 8.90 5.12
CA ALA A 56 8.54 9.83 6.21
C ALA A 56 9.68 9.87 7.23
N GLN A 57 10.23 8.71 7.60
CA GLN A 57 11.39 8.61 8.50
C GLN A 57 12.62 9.32 7.93
N SER A 58 12.93 9.13 6.64
CA SER A 58 14.04 9.84 5.98
C SER A 58 13.84 11.36 5.96
N GLN A 59 12.61 11.83 5.71
CA GLN A 59 12.30 13.27 5.76
C GLN A 59 12.39 13.87 7.16
N LEU A 60 12.17 13.07 8.21
CA LEU A 60 12.31 13.49 9.60
C LEU A 60 13.77 13.46 10.06
N GLN A 61 14.59 12.53 9.57
CA GLN A 61 16.02 12.46 9.89
C GLN A 61 16.84 13.59 9.25
N GLY A 62 16.40 14.12 8.11
CA GLY A 62 17.03 15.27 7.45
C GLY A 62 16.58 16.63 7.99
N ARG A 63 15.82 16.67 9.08
CA ARG A 63 15.38 17.88 9.78
C ARG A 63 16.15 18.09 11.08
#